data_AF-A0A4Y4BYI5-F1
#
_entry.id   AF-A0A4Y4BYI5-F1
#
_cell.length_a   1.000
_cell.length_b   1.000
_cell.length_c   1.000
_cell.angle_alpha   90.00
_cell.angle_beta   90.00
_cell.angle_gamma   90.00
#
_symmetry.space_group_name_H-M   'P 1'
#
loop_
_entity.id
_entity.type
_entity.pdbx_description
1 polymer ?
#
loop_
_entity_poly.entity_id
_entity_poly.type
_entity_poly.pdbx_seq_one_letter_code
_entity_poly.pdbx_strand_id
1 'polypeptide(L)' 'MSATIDLARYSDLLGIGRSATYKAAAKGDLPTPVFRIGGRYVAPIAPIAELLGITPDEVRGTTDDKAAA' A
#
# COMPACT_ATOMS: atom_id res chain seq x y z
N MET A 1 -13.30 0.96 9.29
CA MET A 1 -13.01 1.00 7.84
C MET A 1 -11.89 2.01 7.60
N SER A 2 -10.67 1.59 7.25
CA SER A 2 -9.65 2.52 6.75
C SER A 2 -9.62 2.45 5.22
N ALA A 3 -9.54 3.60 4.57
CA ALA A 3 -9.40 3.72 3.11
C ALA A 3 -7.92 3.77 2.67
N THR A 4 -7.01 3.58 3.63
CA THR A 4 -5.56 3.75 3.48
C THR A 4 -4.82 2.55 4.05
N ILE A 5 -3.69 2.23 3.45
CA ILE A 5 -2.74 1.21 3.91
C ILE A 5 -1.37 1.85 4.20
N ASP A 6 -0.53 1.17 4.98
CA ASP A 6 0.85 1.58 5.20
C ASP A 6 1.78 1.15 4.05
N LEU A 7 3.02 1.64 4.08
CA LEU A 7 4.02 1.31 3.06
C LEU A 7 4.52 -0.14 3.11
N ALA A 8 4.37 -0.84 4.22
CA ALA A 8 4.77 -2.24 4.30
C ALA A 8 3.78 -3.12 3.53
N ARG A 9 2.49 -2.89 3.72
CA ARG A 9 1.45 -3.55 2.92
C ARG A 9 1.52 -3.14 1.46
N TYR A 10 1.76 -1.86 1.19
CA TYR A 10 1.97 -1.37 -0.18
C TYR A 10 3.12 -2.08 -0.90
N SER A 11 4.26 -2.25 -0.22
CA SER A 11 5.42 -2.92 -0.81
C SER A 11 5.13 -4.39 -1.13
N ASP A 12 4.39 -5.06 -0.25
CA ASP A 12 4.01 -6.45 -0.41
C ASP A 12 3.02 -6.62 -1.57
N LEU A 13 2.08 -5.68 -1.77
CA LEU A 13 1.14 -5.67 -2.90
C LEU A 13 1.84 -5.43 -4.25
N LEU A 14 2.83 -4.54 -4.29
CA LEU A 14 3.57 -4.25 -5.53
C LEU A 14 4.71 -5.25 -5.81
N GLY A 15 5.05 -6.12 -4.86
CA GLY A 15 6.20 -7.01 -4.97
C GLY A 15 7.55 -6.29 -4.94
N ILE A 16 7.60 -5.07 -4.40
CA ILE A 16 8.81 -4.26 -4.26
C ILE A 16 9.35 -4.43 -2.85
N GLY A 17 10.68 -4.50 -2.68
CA GLY A 17 11.27 -4.58 -1.34
C GLY A 17 10.88 -3.37 -0.46
N ARG A 18 10.57 -3.62 0.83
CA ARG A 18 10.21 -2.59 1.81
C ARG A 18 11.17 -1.40 1.80
N SER A 19 12.48 -1.66 1.89
CA SER A 19 13.50 -0.61 1.90
C SER A 19 13.53 0.23 0.63
N ALA A 20 13.25 -0.36 -0.54
CA ALA A 20 13.16 0.36 -1.81
C ALA A 20 11.90 1.23 -1.85
N THR A 21 10.79 0.69 -1.37
CA THR A 21 9.50 1.40 -1.25
C THR A 21 9.62 2.64 -0.36
N TYR A 22 10.21 2.52 0.83
CA TYR A 22 10.41 3.67 1.72
C TYR A 22 11.34 4.74 1.11
N LYS A 23 12.39 4.33 0.38
CA LYS A 23 13.27 5.27 -0.33
C LYS A 23 12.56 5.99 -1.47
N ALA A 24 11.74 5.27 -2.24
CA ALA A 24 10.93 5.84 -3.31
C ALA A 24 9.86 6.80 -2.76
N ALA A 25 9.20 6.43 -1.66
CA ALA A 25 8.24 7.29 -0.96
C ALA A 25 8.88 8.60 -0.49
N ALA A 26 10.10 8.54 0.07
CA ALA A 26 10.83 9.73 0.50
C ALA A 26 11.24 10.64 -0.67
N LYS A 27 11.37 10.09 -1.89
CA LYS A 27 11.69 10.82 -3.11
C LYS A 27 10.45 11.27 -3.89
N GLY A 28 9.26 10.81 -3.52
CA GLY A 28 8.03 11.02 -4.30
C GLY A 28 8.00 10.24 -5.62
N ASP A 29 8.77 9.16 -5.73
CA ASP A 29 8.98 8.36 -6.95
C ASP A 29 8.18 7.04 -6.91
N LEU A 30 6.97 7.11 -6.37
CA LEU A 30 6.06 5.95 -6.33
C LEU A 30 5.01 6.07 -7.42
N PRO A 31 4.54 4.94 -7.98
CA PRO A 31 3.54 4.94 -9.05
C PRO A 31 2.16 5.42 -8.58
N THR A 32 1.91 5.47 -7.27
CA THR A 32 0.67 5.97 -6.68
C THR A 32 0.95 7.03 -5.62
N PRO A 33 0.01 7.96 -5.35
CA PRO A 33 0.18 8.96 -4.32
C PRO A 33 0.35 8.34 -2.92
N VAL A 34 1.34 8.83 -2.18
CA VAL A 34 1.57 8.48 -0.78
C VAL A 34 1.64 9.76 0.05
N PHE A 35 0.97 9.75 1.19
CA PHE A 35 0.89 10.87 2.10
C PHE A 35 1.63 10.56 3.40
N ARG A 36 2.26 11.59 3.98
CA ARG A 36 2.86 11.47 5.32
C ARG A 36 1.95 12.17 6.33
N ILE A 37 1.22 11.40 7.11
CA ILE A 37 0.26 11.89 8.11
C ILE A 37 0.75 11.47 9.50
N GLY A 38 0.94 12.44 10.40
CA GLY A 38 1.38 12.15 11.78
C GLY A 38 2.71 11.39 11.87
N GLY A 39 3.62 11.63 10.92
CA GLY A 39 4.92 10.95 10.84
C GLY A 39 4.92 9.57 10.17
N ARG A 40 3.74 9.02 9.83
CA ARG A 40 3.59 7.73 9.15
C ARG A 40 3.26 7.93 7.67
N TYR A 41 3.77 7.06 6.83
CA TYR A 41 3.38 7.03 5.42
C TYR A 41 2.11 6.20 5.23
N VAL A 42 1.16 6.74 4.49
CA VAL A 42 -0.10 6.10 4.14
C VAL A 42 -0.38 6.25 2.66
N ALA A 43 -0.82 5.17 2.02
CA ALA A 43 -1.20 5.12 0.62
C ALA A 43 -2.71 4.84 0.52
N PRO A 44 -3.47 5.63 -0.26
CA PRO A 44 -4.90 5.36 -0.47
C PRO A 44 -5.10 4.08 -1.28
N ILE A 45 -6.14 3.30 -0.95
CA ILE A 45 -6.40 2.01 -1.61
C ILE A 45 -6.89 2.18 -3.06
N ALA A 46 -7.74 3.17 -3.34
CA ALA A 46 -8.32 3.40 -4.66
C ALA A 46 -7.27 3.51 -5.80
N PRO A 47 -6.25 4.38 -5.72
CA PRO A 47 -5.24 4.49 -6.79
C PRO A 47 -4.37 3.23 -6.93
N ILE A 48 -4.22 2.44 -5.87
CA ILE A 48 -3.51 1.16 -5.91
C ILE A 48 -4.34 0.12 -6.66
N ALA A 49 -5.62 0.04 -6.35
CA ALA A 49 -6.57 -0.85 -7.01
C ALA A 49 -6.66 -0.53 -8.51
N GLU A 50 -6.74 0.76 -8.86
CA GLU A 50 -6.72 1.24 -10.25
C GLU A 50 -5.42 0.85 -10.97
N LEU A 51 -4.25 1.03 -10.34
CA LEU A 51 -2.96 0.65 -10.90
C LEU A 51 -2.86 -0.86 -11.18
N LEU A 52 -3.37 -1.67 -10.26
CA LEU A 52 -3.32 -3.13 -10.35
C LEU A 52 -4.47 -3.71 -11.20
N GLY A 53 -5.45 -2.91 -11.61
CA GLY A 53 -6.62 -3.36 -12.36
C GLY A 53 -7.57 -4.25 -11.56
N ILE A 54 -7.57 -4.13 -10.23
CA ILE A 54 -8.41 -4.91 -9.30
C ILE A 54 -9.36 -4.00 -8.54
N THR A 55 -10.29 -4.61 -7.79
CA THR A 55 -11.21 -3.86 -6.95
C THR A 55 -10.55 -3.40 -5.64
N PRO A 56 -10.99 -2.27 -5.06
CA PRO A 56 -10.53 -1.84 -3.73
C PRO A 56 -10.77 -2.88 -2.62
N ASP A 57 -11.76 -3.75 -2.77
CA ASP A 57 -12.05 -4.80 -1.79
C ASP A 57 -11.07 -5.96 -1.87
N GLU A 58 -10.54 -6.28 -3.06
CA GLU A 58 -9.46 -7.25 -3.23
C GLU A 58 -8.15 -6.76 -2.59
N VAL A 59 -7.86 -5.47 -2.68
CA VAL A 59 -6.72 -4.85 -1.98
C VAL A 59 -6.89 -4.92 -0.46
N ARG A 60 -8.13 -4.88 0.03
CA ARG A 60 -8.46 -5.02 1.47
C ARG A 60 -8.34 -6.46 1.97
N GLY A 61 -8.67 -7.46 1.14
CA GLY A 61 -8.75 -8.87 1.55
C GLY A 61 -7.44 -9.59 1.85
N THR A 62 -6.28 -9.01 1.51
CA THR A 62 -4.97 -9.70 1.58
C THR A 62 -4.39 -9.94 2.99
N THR A 63 -5.14 -9.65 4.06
CA THR A 63 -4.68 -9.85 5.46
C THR A 63 -5.57 -10.80 6.27
N ASP A 64 -6.73 -11.22 5.76
CA ASP A 64 -7.62 -12.13 6.49
C ASP A 64 -7.25 -13.62 6.33
N ASP A 65 -6.32 -13.97 5.42
CA ASP A 65 -5.90 -15.35 5.16
C ASP A 65 -4.72 -15.86 6.03
N LYS A 66 -4.31 -15.11 7.06
CA LYS A 66 -3.25 -15.55 7.99
C LYS A 66 -3.64 -15.45 9.47
N ALA A 67 -4.85 -15.89 9.79
CA ALA A 67 -5.30 -16.17 11.16
C ALA A 67 -5.74 -17.64 11.39
N ALA A 68 -5.37 -18.55 10.48
CA ALA A 68 -5.64 -19.99 10.62
C ALA A 68 -4.38 -20.84 10.34
N ALA A 69 -3.39 -20.76 11.23
CA ALA A 69 -2.36 -21.79 11.44
C ALA A 69 -1.61 -21.55 12.75
#